data_AF-A0AA88SQM2-F1
#
_entry.id   AF-A0AA88SQM2-F1
#
_cell.length_a   1.000
_cell.length_b   1.000
_cell.length_c   1.000
_cell.angle_alpha   90.00
_cell.angle_beta   90.00
_cell.angle_gamma   90.00
#
_symmetry.space_group_name_H-M   'P 1'
#
loop_
_entity.id
_entity.type
_entity.pdbx_description
1 polymer ?
#
loop_
_entity_poly.entity_id
_entity_poly.type
_entity_poly.pdbx_seq_one_letter_code
_entity_poly.pdbx_strand_id
1 'polypeptide(L)'
;MARIISTLMLILSVLLCFEASGIAAQTGKLPEEEVDALKEIAEQLGKSDWDFNLNPCDGNSNWSTQYYSNSVSCNCSNPGFHHHWQSYLLSPQCKAFRITLVYHHWQSYLLSRLLSNVCSYLSSNYLSGPIPPEWASTKLESLYLGNNLFSGTVPAELGSLVNLKQLYFTANNLTGGLPLELNKLTRLTGLRISDLNGEGSEFPVLSNITGMQKLMLRSCNISGKIPDYIAHMPALDTLDLSFNKLEGDIPNLGHLGSLKDLYLTGNILTGPIPDWVKGRDTEWCLSPCSKDMYALHINCGGSTTTIGNRTYEADQYLAGSAKFVPFPGNWGTSSTGQFWDRDETSDDYTAKNVSVLRMNDSELYTTARLSPLSLTYYARCLANGNYTVTLHFAEIIFRDNRSYQSLGRRVFDVYLQAERKLKNFDIENEAQGVDKAVKRIFKAVVSDKILEIRFQYTGKGTVLVPVSGSYGP
;
A
#
# COMPACT_ATOMS: atom_id res chain seq x y z
N MET A 1 36.95 -72.70 0.67
CA MET A 1 36.38 -71.96 -0.49
C MET A 1 34.90 -71.58 -0.28
N ALA A 2 34.50 -71.24 0.96
CA ALA A 2 33.12 -70.83 1.28
C ALA A 2 33.06 -69.60 2.21
N ARG A 3 34.22 -68.96 2.48
CA ARG A 3 34.33 -67.72 3.27
C ARG A 3 34.84 -66.50 2.49
N ILE A 4 35.02 -66.64 1.16
CA ILE A 4 35.35 -65.53 0.24
C ILE A 4 34.13 -65.09 -0.58
N ILE A 5 33.06 -65.91 -0.64
CA ILE A 5 31.82 -65.59 -1.37
C ILE A 5 30.86 -64.71 -0.52
N SER A 6 30.98 -64.73 0.81
CA SER A 6 30.12 -63.92 1.69
C SER A 6 30.52 -62.44 1.78
N THR A 7 31.78 -62.10 1.50
CA THR A 7 32.25 -60.70 1.52
C THR A 7 32.11 -60.01 0.15
N LEU A 8 31.95 -60.77 -0.95
CA LEU A 8 31.66 -60.19 -2.27
C LEU A 8 30.16 -59.89 -2.49
N MET A 9 29.25 -60.54 -1.77
CA MET A 9 27.81 -60.22 -1.82
C MET A 9 27.39 -59.03 -0.94
N LEU A 10 28.23 -58.58 0.00
CA LEU A 10 27.93 -57.42 0.83
C LEU A 10 28.43 -56.08 0.24
N ILE A 11 29.27 -56.12 -0.80
CA ILE A 11 29.74 -54.90 -1.51
C ILE A 11 28.87 -54.62 -2.74
N LEU A 12 28.10 -55.60 -3.25
CA LEU A 12 27.14 -55.38 -4.33
C LEU A 12 25.75 -54.90 -3.85
N SER A 13 25.51 -54.87 -2.54
CA SER A 13 24.26 -54.38 -1.93
C SER A 13 24.35 -52.93 -1.39
N VAL A 14 25.48 -52.25 -1.56
CA VAL A 14 25.67 -50.83 -1.20
C VAL A 14 25.87 -49.94 -2.44
N LEU A 15 25.77 -50.49 -3.66
CA LEU A 15 25.96 -49.76 -4.92
C LEU A 15 24.73 -49.72 -5.85
N LEU A 16 23.54 -50.08 -5.35
CA LEU A 16 22.26 -49.89 -6.05
C LEU A 16 21.29 -48.94 -5.29
N CYS A 17 21.82 -48.07 -4.43
CA CYS A 17 21.07 -46.97 -3.81
C CYS A 17 21.60 -45.58 -4.19
N PHE A 18 22.30 -45.49 -5.33
CA PHE A 18 22.52 -44.24 -6.05
C PHE A 18 22.06 -44.40 -7.51
N GLU A 19 20.87 -44.95 -7.71
CA GLU A 19 20.02 -44.27 -8.68
C GLU A 19 19.56 -43.01 -7.94
N ALA A 20 20.18 -41.89 -8.31
CA ALA A 20 19.57 -40.60 -8.09
C ALA A 20 18.10 -40.79 -8.46
N SER A 21 17.22 -40.68 -7.47
CA SER A 21 15.81 -40.50 -7.70
C SER A 21 15.73 -39.18 -8.45
N GLY A 22 15.92 -39.25 -9.77
CA GLY A 22 15.37 -38.30 -10.70
C GLY A 22 13.86 -38.46 -10.60
N ILE A 23 13.30 -38.09 -9.44
CA ILE A 23 12.01 -37.46 -9.43
C ILE A 23 12.29 -36.15 -10.15
N ALA A 24 12.24 -36.20 -11.48
CA ALA A 24 11.95 -35.02 -12.25
C ALA A 24 10.70 -34.45 -11.59
N ALA A 25 10.84 -33.32 -10.88
CA ALA A 25 9.69 -32.54 -10.52
C ALA A 25 8.91 -32.39 -11.82
N GLN A 26 7.72 -32.98 -11.91
CA GLN A 26 6.85 -32.73 -13.04
C GLN A 26 6.58 -31.22 -13.00
N THR A 27 7.28 -30.48 -13.85
CA THR A 27 7.02 -29.07 -14.07
C THR A 27 5.64 -29.01 -14.71
N GLY A 28 4.62 -28.70 -13.90
CA GLY A 28 3.26 -28.57 -14.40
C GLY A 28 3.26 -27.58 -15.56
N LYS A 29 2.72 -27.99 -16.71
CA LYS A 29 2.49 -27.04 -17.81
C LYS A 29 1.32 -26.14 -17.43
N LEU A 30 1.37 -24.88 -17.88
CA LEU A 30 0.23 -23.96 -17.80
C LEU A 30 -0.98 -24.57 -18.56
N PRO A 31 -2.22 -24.48 -18.05
CA PRO A 31 -3.40 -24.91 -18.79
C PRO A 31 -3.52 -24.18 -20.14
N GLU A 32 -3.94 -24.88 -21.20
CA GLU A 32 -4.05 -24.29 -22.55
C GLU A 32 -4.98 -23.06 -22.58
N GLU A 33 -6.04 -23.05 -21.76
CA GLU A 33 -6.94 -21.91 -21.62
C GLU A 33 -6.23 -20.65 -21.08
N GLU A 34 -5.26 -20.81 -20.18
CA GLU A 34 -4.43 -19.70 -19.69
C GLU A 34 -3.41 -19.27 -20.74
N VAL A 35 -2.85 -20.21 -21.50
CA VAL A 35 -1.92 -19.92 -22.61
C VAL A 35 -2.64 -19.11 -23.69
N ASP A 36 -3.87 -19.49 -24.06
CA ASP A 36 -4.68 -18.76 -25.04
C ASP A 36 -5.04 -17.35 -24.56
N ALA A 37 -5.34 -17.20 -23.27
CA ALA A 37 -5.56 -15.88 -22.69
C ALA A 37 -4.28 -15.03 -22.70
N LEU A 38 -3.10 -15.63 -22.46
CA LEU A 38 -1.81 -14.94 -22.58
C LEU A 38 -1.50 -14.56 -24.04
N LYS A 39 -1.91 -15.36 -25.04
CA LYS A 39 -1.76 -15.04 -26.47
C LYS A 39 -2.62 -13.84 -26.86
N GLU A 40 -3.89 -13.86 -26.49
CA GLU A 40 -4.82 -12.74 -26.69
C GLU A 40 -4.30 -11.47 -26.01
N ILE A 41 -3.69 -11.65 -24.83
CA ILE A 41 -3.04 -10.55 -24.12
C ILE A 41 -1.85 -10.00 -24.90
N ALA A 42 -0.96 -10.86 -25.38
CA ALA A 42 0.22 -10.40 -26.10
C ALA A 42 -0.15 -9.70 -27.41
N GLU A 43 -1.17 -10.17 -28.13
CA GLU A 43 -1.66 -9.54 -29.35
C GLU A 43 -2.11 -8.09 -29.10
N GLN A 44 -2.88 -7.85 -28.03
CA GLN A 44 -3.34 -6.50 -27.67
C GLN A 44 -2.23 -5.58 -27.16
N LEU A 45 -1.18 -6.16 -26.57
CA LEU A 45 0.01 -5.43 -26.15
C LEU A 45 0.99 -5.15 -27.29
N GLY A 46 0.76 -5.68 -28.50
CA GLY A 46 1.79 -5.69 -29.56
C GLY A 46 3.06 -6.44 -29.13
N LYS A 47 2.93 -7.38 -28.19
CA LYS A 47 4.00 -8.19 -27.62
C LYS A 47 4.35 -9.32 -28.57
N SER A 48 5.29 -9.06 -29.47
CA SER A 48 5.85 -10.09 -30.36
C SER A 48 7.05 -10.83 -29.77
N ASP A 49 7.54 -10.41 -28.60
CA ASP A 49 8.75 -10.94 -27.94
C ASP A 49 8.47 -12.11 -26.98
N TRP A 50 7.21 -12.48 -26.73
CA TRP A 50 6.86 -13.64 -25.93
C TRP A 50 6.80 -14.91 -26.79
N ASP A 51 7.71 -15.85 -26.54
CA ASP A 51 7.62 -17.19 -27.12
C ASP A 51 6.67 -18.08 -26.31
N PHE A 52 5.48 -18.34 -26.88
CA PHE A 52 4.44 -19.19 -26.29
C PHE A 52 4.78 -20.69 -26.31
N ASN A 53 5.86 -21.09 -26.97
CA ASN A 53 6.35 -22.48 -26.91
C ASN A 53 7.12 -22.76 -25.62
N LEU A 54 7.52 -21.70 -24.88
CA LEU A 54 8.24 -21.81 -23.62
C LEU A 54 7.27 -21.67 -22.45
N ASN A 55 7.35 -22.58 -21.47
CA ASN A 55 6.48 -22.54 -20.30
C ASN A 55 6.85 -21.33 -19.39
N PRO A 56 5.92 -20.39 -19.10
CA PRO A 56 6.18 -19.27 -18.21
C PRO A 56 6.55 -19.69 -16.79
N CYS A 57 6.28 -20.94 -16.44
CA CYS A 57 6.49 -21.47 -15.12
C CYS A 57 7.89 -22.07 -14.91
N ASP A 58 8.70 -22.13 -15.97
CA ASP A 58 10.06 -22.66 -15.94
C ASP A 58 11.11 -21.57 -15.56
N GLY A 59 10.66 -20.36 -15.20
CA GLY A 59 11.54 -19.25 -14.83
C GLY A 59 12.33 -18.68 -16.00
N ASN A 60 11.87 -18.92 -17.24
CA ASN A 60 12.56 -18.46 -18.43
C ASN A 60 12.43 -16.94 -18.61
N SER A 61 13.57 -16.27 -18.88
CA SER A 61 13.63 -14.83 -19.14
C SER A 61 12.84 -14.39 -20.37
N ASN A 62 12.40 -15.29 -21.25
CA ASN A 62 11.47 -15.03 -22.36
C ASN A 62 10.23 -14.26 -21.91
N TRP A 63 9.73 -14.61 -20.73
CA TRP A 63 8.53 -14.01 -20.16
C TRP A 63 8.83 -12.73 -19.37
N SER A 64 10.07 -12.22 -19.43
CA SER A 64 10.56 -11.05 -18.69
C SER A 64 11.39 -10.14 -19.60
N THR A 65 10.90 -8.95 -19.93
CA THR A 65 11.72 -8.01 -20.72
C THR A 65 12.67 -7.22 -19.80
N GLN A 66 13.96 -7.13 -20.12
CA GLN A 66 14.97 -6.52 -19.24
C GLN A 66 14.78 -5.00 -19.01
N TYR A 67 14.03 -4.32 -19.88
CA TYR A 67 13.80 -2.86 -19.88
C TYR A 67 12.36 -2.44 -19.54
N TYR A 68 11.41 -3.36 -19.61
CA TYR A 68 10.00 -3.15 -19.28
C TYR A 68 9.67 -4.18 -18.22
N SER A 69 9.12 -3.82 -17.06
CA SER A 69 8.72 -4.77 -16.01
C SER A 69 7.51 -5.64 -16.43
N ASN A 70 7.47 -6.05 -17.70
CA ASN A 70 6.52 -6.96 -18.27
C ASN A 70 6.96 -8.37 -17.91
N SER A 71 6.29 -8.96 -16.93
CA SER A 71 6.56 -10.34 -16.53
C SER A 71 5.28 -11.15 -16.37
N VAL A 72 5.30 -12.35 -16.95
CA VAL A 72 4.36 -13.41 -16.59
C VAL A 72 5.10 -14.34 -15.63
N SER A 73 4.59 -14.44 -14.41
CA SER A 73 5.13 -15.36 -13.41
C SER A 73 4.06 -16.36 -13.01
N CYS A 74 4.45 -17.64 -12.97
CA CYS A 74 3.59 -18.68 -12.46
C CYS A 74 3.90 -19.00 -11.01
N ASN A 75 2.88 -19.48 -10.30
CA ASN A 75 3.10 -20.20 -9.06
C ASN A 75 2.78 -21.68 -9.28
N CYS A 76 3.81 -22.53 -9.18
CA CYS A 76 3.69 -23.99 -9.20
C CYS A 76 3.66 -24.60 -7.79
N SER A 77 3.89 -23.79 -6.77
CA SER A 77 3.76 -24.14 -5.36
C SER A 77 2.46 -23.57 -4.82
N ASN A 78 1.99 -24.09 -3.69
CA ASN A 78 0.70 -23.73 -3.08
C ASN A 78 0.40 -22.20 -3.14
N PRO A 79 -0.85 -21.76 -3.37
CA PRO A 79 -1.22 -20.34 -3.48
C PRO A 79 -1.32 -19.67 -2.11
N GLY A 80 -0.27 -19.80 -1.29
CA GLY A 80 -0.18 -19.21 0.03
C GLY A 80 1.19 -18.61 0.25
N PHE A 81 1.35 -17.32 -0.03
CA PHE A 81 2.30 -16.48 0.69
C PHE A 81 1.59 -15.15 0.91
N HIS A 82 1.31 -14.79 2.16
CA HIS A 82 2.34 -14.27 3.06
C HIS A 82 2.34 -14.87 4.49
N HIS A 83 3.57 -15.16 4.95
CA HIS A 83 4.10 -15.44 6.30
C HIS A 83 3.85 -16.80 6.99
N HIS A 84 4.93 -17.59 7.03
CA HIS A 84 5.22 -18.77 7.85
C HIS A 84 4.16 -19.88 7.92
N TRP A 85 4.45 -21.04 7.33
CA TRP A 85 4.39 -22.40 7.90
C TRP A 85 4.58 -23.39 6.73
N GLN A 86 5.56 -24.30 6.86
CA GLN A 86 5.83 -25.36 5.89
C GLN A 86 4.62 -26.30 5.75
N SER A 87 4.14 -26.50 4.53
CA SER A 87 3.42 -27.71 4.17
C SER A 87 3.71 -28.10 2.72
N TYR A 88 4.47 -29.17 2.57
CA TYR A 88 4.81 -29.82 1.30
C TYR A 88 3.59 -30.57 0.77
N LEU A 89 2.87 -29.98 -0.18
CA LEU A 89 2.04 -30.73 -1.14
C LEU A 89 2.14 -30.02 -2.49
N LEU A 90 2.75 -30.72 -3.45
CA LEU A 90 2.95 -30.30 -4.84
C LEU A 90 1.59 -30.25 -5.56
N SER A 91 1.19 -29.06 -6.03
CA SER A 91 0.14 -28.97 -7.05
C SER A 91 0.73 -29.45 -8.37
N PRO A 92 0.10 -30.41 -9.08
CA PRO A 92 0.59 -30.91 -10.37
C PRO A 92 0.34 -29.93 -11.53
N GLN A 93 -0.33 -28.80 -11.30
CA GLN A 93 -0.62 -27.79 -12.33
C GLN A 93 -0.04 -26.43 -11.91
N CYS A 94 0.85 -25.88 -12.74
CA CYS A 94 1.36 -24.52 -12.60
C CYS A 94 0.38 -23.52 -13.22
N LYS A 95 0.22 -22.35 -12.60
CA LYS A 95 -0.80 -21.36 -12.99
C LYS A 95 -0.22 -19.96 -13.05
N ALA A 96 -0.67 -19.15 -14.01
CA ALA A 96 -0.24 -17.76 -14.16
C ALA A 96 -0.76 -16.97 -12.94
N PHE A 97 0.16 -16.53 -12.09
CA PHE A 97 -0.18 -16.00 -10.77
C PHE A 97 -0.02 -14.47 -10.69
N ARG A 98 0.91 -13.92 -11.47
CA ARG A 98 1.13 -12.47 -11.57
C ARG A 98 1.49 -12.10 -12.99
N ILE A 99 0.76 -11.11 -13.51
CA ILE A 99 1.00 -10.45 -14.78
C ILE A 99 1.25 -8.98 -14.46
N THR A 100 2.46 -8.51 -14.76
CA THR A 100 2.82 -7.09 -14.70
C THR A 100 2.99 -6.60 -16.13
N LEU A 101 2.33 -5.51 -16.52
CA LEU A 101 2.20 -5.00 -17.87
C LEU A 101 2.27 -3.47 -17.87
N VAL A 102 3.25 -2.94 -18.60
CA VAL A 102 3.54 -1.52 -18.75
C VAL A 102 3.08 -1.06 -20.15
N TYR A 103 2.50 0.14 -20.26
CA TYR A 103 2.24 0.91 -21.50
C TYR A 103 1.01 0.64 -22.38
N HIS A 104 -0.05 -0.04 -21.92
CA HIS A 104 -1.23 -0.25 -22.79
C HIS A 104 -2.57 -0.06 -22.09
N HIS A 105 -3.51 0.57 -22.80
CA HIS A 105 -4.91 0.68 -22.43
C HIS A 105 -5.63 -0.64 -22.73
N TRP A 106 -6.28 -1.22 -21.73
CA TRP A 106 -7.00 -2.49 -21.86
C TRP A 106 -8.50 -2.31 -21.77
N GLN A 107 -9.23 -3.21 -22.43
CA GLN A 107 -10.63 -3.45 -22.15
C GLN A 107 -10.75 -4.69 -21.26
N SER A 108 -11.38 -4.53 -20.10
CA SER A 108 -11.36 -5.48 -19.00
C SER A 108 -12.01 -6.85 -19.27
N TYR A 109 -12.96 -6.94 -20.20
CA TYR A 109 -13.75 -8.16 -20.47
C TYR A 109 -12.92 -9.35 -20.98
N LEU A 110 -11.73 -9.08 -21.51
CA LEU A 110 -10.80 -10.08 -22.11
C LEU A 110 -10.04 -10.88 -21.03
N LEU A 111 -10.00 -10.40 -19.79
CA LEU A 111 -9.29 -11.03 -18.67
C LEU A 111 -10.09 -12.17 -18.02
N SER A 112 -11.34 -12.39 -18.42
CA SER A 112 -12.22 -13.40 -17.81
C SER A 112 -11.63 -14.82 -17.86
N ARG A 113 -10.88 -15.15 -18.92
CA ARG A 113 -10.25 -16.48 -19.10
C ARG A 113 -9.06 -16.73 -18.17
N LEU A 114 -8.32 -15.70 -17.78
CA LEU A 114 -7.21 -15.82 -16.82
C LEU A 114 -7.67 -16.00 -15.36
N LEU A 115 -8.93 -15.66 -15.09
CA LEU A 115 -9.49 -15.64 -13.74
C LEU A 115 -10.11 -16.97 -13.32
N SER A 116 -9.93 -18.05 -14.09
CA SER A 116 -10.25 -19.43 -13.70
C SER A 116 -9.46 -19.92 -12.46
N ASN A 117 -8.65 -19.05 -11.87
CA ASN A 117 -7.67 -19.32 -10.83
C ASN A 117 -8.17 -19.09 -9.40
N VAL A 118 -7.39 -19.61 -8.45
CA VAL A 118 -7.61 -19.49 -7.00
C VAL A 118 -7.11 -18.12 -6.50
N CYS A 119 -6.08 -17.54 -7.13
CA CYS A 119 -5.57 -16.21 -6.79
C CYS A 119 -5.26 -15.44 -8.08
N SER A 120 -5.72 -14.21 -8.19
CA SER A 120 -5.40 -13.32 -9.30
C SER A 120 -4.75 -12.03 -8.80
N TYR A 121 -3.48 -11.84 -9.17
CA TYR A 121 -2.73 -10.62 -8.89
C TYR A 121 -2.58 -9.79 -10.16
N LEU A 122 -3.44 -8.77 -10.30
CA LEU A 122 -3.50 -7.83 -11.43
C LEU A 122 -3.22 -6.38 -10.98
N SER A 123 -2.72 -6.19 -9.77
CA SER A 123 -2.42 -4.86 -9.25
C SER A 123 -1.22 -4.23 -9.96
N SER A 124 -1.17 -2.89 -9.98
CA SER A 124 -0.04 -2.13 -10.52
C SER A 124 0.14 -2.27 -12.04
N ASN A 125 -0.98 -2.20 -12.76
CA ASN A 125 -1.03 -2.25 -14.22
C ASN A 125 -1.76 -1.00 -14.75
N TYR A 126 -1.89 -0.87 -16.08
CA TYR A 126 -2.69 0.18 -16.74
C TYR A 126 -4.08 -0.33 -17.16
N LEU A 127 -4.63 -1.33 -16.46
CA LEU A 127 -5.92 -1.92 -16.83
C LEU A 127 -7.03 -0.88 -16.67
N SER A 128 -7.86 -0.73 -17.70
CA SER A 128 -8.91 0.29 -17.74
C SER A 128 -10.29 -0.29 -18.07
N GLY A 129 -11.32 0.53 -17.90
CA GLY A 129 -12.72 0.12 -18.12
C GLY A 129 -13.37 -0.48 -16.86
N PRO A 130 -14.63 -0.94 -16.94
CA PRO A 130 -15.37 -1.46 -15.80
C PRO A 130 -14.81 -2.80 -15.29
N ILE A 131 -14.98 -3.12 -14.01
CA ILE A 131 -14.73 -4.50 -13.55
C ILE A 131 -15.81 -5.40 -14.19
N PRO A 132 -15.43 -6.46 -14.94
CA PRO A 132 -16.40 -7.31 -15.62
C PRO A 132 -17.22 -8.14 -14.63
N PRO A 133 -18.57 -8.09 -14.70
CA PRO A 133 -19.44 -8.92 -13.87
C PRO A 133 -19.20 -10.43 -14.06
N GLU A 134 -18.74 -10.84 -15.25
CA GLU A 134 -18.49 -12.23 -15.62
C GLU A 134 -17.43 -12.90 -14.74
N TRP A 135 -16.56 -12.10 -14.09
CA TRP A 135 -15.56 -12.59 -13.14
C TRP A 135 -16.19 -13.28 -11.92
N ALA A 136 -17.46 -13.00 -11.64
CA ALA A 136 -18.25 -13.67 -10.61
C ALA A 136 -18.46 -15.18 -10.86
N SER A 137 -18.28 -15.65 -12.11
CA SER A 137 -18.41 -17.07 -12.47
C SER A 137 -17.19 -17.91 -12.10
N THR A 138 -16.13 -17.28 -11.57
CA THR A 138 -14.85 -17.91 -11.27
C THR A 138 -14.83 -18.52 -9.86
N LYS A 139 -13.71 -19.17 -9.50
CA LYS A 139 -13.51 -19.79 -8.17
C LYS A 139 -12.40 -19.09 -7.37
N LEU A 140 -12.27 -17.78 -7.54
CA LEU A 140 -11.25 -16.97 -6.89
C LEU A 140 -11.35 -17.02 -5.36
N GLU A 141 -10.22 -17.21 -4.71
CA GLU A 141 -9.97 -16.99 -3.28
C GLU A 141 -9.29 -15.65 -3.02
N SER A 142 -8.62 -15.04 -4.00
CA SER A 142 -8.02 -13.71 -3.84
C SER A 142 -8.04 -12.92 -5.15
N LEU A 143 -8.44 -11.65 -5.06
CA LEU A 143 -8.52 -10.74 -6.20
C LEU A 143 -7.88 -9.39 -5.85
N TYR A 144 -6.76 -9.08 -6.51
CA TYR A 144 -5.99 -7.86 -6.28
C TYR A 144 -5.98 -7.00 -7.55
N LEU A 145 -6.73 -5.90 -7.58
CA LEU A 145 -6.84 -4.97 -8.72
C LEU A 145 -6.28 -3.57 -8.41
N GLY A 146 -5.61 -3.39 -7.27
CA GLY A 146 -5.20 -2.06 -6.84
C GLY A 146 -4.23 -1.39 -7.81
N ASN A 147 -4.24 -0.06 -7.90
CA ASN A 147 -3.35 0.73 -8.78
C ASN A 147 -3.52 0.36 -10.25
N ASN A 148 -4.73 0.57 -10.74
CA ASN A 148 -5.11 0.45 -12.14
C ASN A 148 -5.96 1.67 -12.53
N LEU A 149 -6.50 1.65 -13.74
CA LEU A 149 -7.42 2.65 -14.29
C LEU A 149 -8.84 2.10 -14.40
N PHE A 150 -9.23 1.09 -13.59
CA PHE A 150 -10.58 0.56 -13.60
C PHE A 150 -11.58 1.66 -13.26
N SER A 151 -12.69 1.71 -14.00
CA SER A 151 -13.73 2.73 -13.90
C SER A 151 -15.11 2.09 -13.65
N GLY A 152 -16.17 2.90 -13.54
CA GLY A 152 -17.50 2.36 -13.25
C GLY A 152 -17.64 1.85 -11.82
N THR A 153 -18.71 1.10 -11.53
CA THR A 153 -19.03 0.63 -10.18
C THR A 153 -18.37 -0.71 -9.86
N VAL A 154 -18.28 -1.03 -8.57
CA VAL A 154 -17.98 -2.41 -8.13
C VAL A 154 -19.19 -3.30 -8.44
N PRO A 155 -19.06 -4.35 -9.27
CA PRO A 155 -20.19 -5.18 -9.68
C PRO A 155 -20.77 -5.97 -8.50
N ALA A 156 -22.10 -5.99 -8.39
CA ALA A 156 -22.83 -6.76 -7.37
C ALA A 156 -22.61 -8.27 -7.52
N GLU A 157 -22.38 -8.72 -8.76
CA GLU A 157 -22.14 -10.10 -9.13
C GLU A 157 -20.93 -10.69 -8.40
N LEU A 158 -19.93 -9.87 -8.04
CA LEU A 158 -18.76 -10.31 -7.27
C LEU A 158 -19.14 -10.93 -5.92
N GLY A 159 -20.31 -10.63 -5.37
CA GLY A 159 -20.85 -11.32 -4.19
C GLY A 159 -21.11 -12.82 -4.39
N SER A 160 -21.04 -13.32 -5.63
CA SER A 160 -21.13 -14.76 -5.94
C SER A 160 -19.82 -15.51 -5.69
N LEU A 161 -18.70 -14.81 -5.49
CA LEU A 161 -17.38 -15.38 -5.22
C LEU A 161 -17.25 -15.88 -3.77
N VAL A 162 -18.11 -16.79 -3.34
CA VAL A 162 -18.22 -17.24 -1.93
C VAL A 162 -16.93 -17.84 -1.33
N ASN A 163 -15.93 -18.16 -2.16
CA ASN A 163 -14.61 -18.64 -1.72
C ASN A 163 -13.59 -17.53 -1.46
N LEU A 164 -13.93 -16.28 -1.77
CA LEU A 164 -13.03 -15.14 -1.71
C LEU A 164 -12.62 -14.84 -0.26
N LYS A 165 -11.31 -14.74 -0.05
CA LYS A 165 -10.64 -14.41 1.22
C LYS A 165 -10.04 -13.01 1.21
N GLN A 166 -9.60 -12.52 0.04
CA GLN A 166 -8.94 -11.22 -0.12
C GLN A 166 -9.53 -10.47 -1.32
N LEU A 167 -9.95 -9.22 -1.13
CA LEU A 167 -10.53 -8.38 -2.18
C LEU A 167 -10.00 -6.95 -2.11
N TYR A 168 -9.03 -6.60 -2.96
CA TYR A 168 -8.30 -5.33 -2.89
C TYR A 168 -8.47 -4.49 -4.17
N PHE A 169 -9.21 -3.38 -4.07
CA PHE A 169 -9.54 -2.45 -5.16
C PHE A 169 -9.08 -1.01 -4.88
N THR A 170 -7.93 -0.83 -4.25
CA THR A 170 -7.39 0.50 -3.89
C THR A 170 -6.85 1.27 -5.09
N ALA A 171 -6.91 2.60 -5.08
CA ALA A 171 -6.31 3.46 -6.11
C ALA A 171 -6.73 3.08 -7.55
N ASN A 172 -8.03 3.13 -7.81
CA ASN A 172 -8.64 3.02 -9.14
C ASN A 172 -9.50 4.26 -9.42
N ASN A 173 -10.16 4.32 -10.58
CA ASN A 173 -11.13 5.36 -10.93
C ASN A 173 -12.58 4.85 -10.77
N LEU A 174 -12.81 3.96 -9.80
CA LEU A 174 -14.12 3.37 -9.51
C LEU A 174 -15.08 4.43 -8.94
N THR A 175 -16.37 4.21 -9.17
CA THR A 175 -17.44 5.12 -8.76
C THR A 175 -18.57 4.40 -8.02
N GLY A 176 -19.47 5.16 -7.40
CA GLY A 176 -20.66 4.65 -6.73
C GLY A 176 -20.38 4.03 -5.36
N GLY A 177 -21.41 3.43 -4.78
CA GLY A 177 -21.35 2.76 -3.49
C GLY A 177 -20.84 1.32 -3.56
N LEU A 178 -20.62 0.74 -2.38
CA LEU A 178 -20.28 -0.68 -2.24
C LEU A 178 -21.53 -1.55 -2.39
N PRO A 179 -21.52 -2.61 -3.21
CA PRO A 179 -22.69 -3.47 -3.38
C PRO A 179 -23.01 -4.22 -2.10
N LEU A 180 -24.30 -4.33 -1.78
CA LEU A 180 -24.78 -5.03 -0.59
C LEU A 180 -24.42 -6.53 -0.61
N GLU A 181 -24.24 -7.09 -1.81
CA GLU A 181 -23.87 -8.48 -2.05
C GLU A 181 -22.49 -8.86 -1.50
N LEU A 182 -21.63 -7.89 -1.13
CA LEU A 182 -20.38 -8.18 -0.41
C LEU A 182 -20.64 -8.91 0.92
N ASN A 183 -21.85 -8.79 1.49
CA ASN A 183 -22.27 -9.51 2.69
C ASN A 183 -22.31 -11.05 2.52
N LYS A 184 -22.32 -11.55 1.27
CA LYS A 184 -22.30 -12.98 0.94
C LYS A 184 -20.90 -13.58 1.02
N LEU A 185 -19.86 -12.75 1.03
CA LEU A 185 -18.46 -13.16 1.02
C LEU A 185 -17.95 -13.49 2.44
N THR A 186 -18.60 -14.45 3.09
CA THR A 186 -18.39 -14.80 4.51
C THR A 186 -16.99 -15.35 4.84
N ARG A 187 -16.21 -15.74 3.83
CA ARG A 187 -14.83 -16.21 3.96
C ARG A 187 -13.79 -15.09 3.86
N LEU A 188 -14.21 -13.83 3.67
CA LEU A 188 -13.29 -12.71 3.61
C LEU A 188 -12.53 -12.54 4.93
N THR A 189 -11.23 -12.31 4.78
CA THR A 189 -10.28 -12.00 5.84
C THR A 189 -9.62 -10.64 5.59
N GLY A 190 -9.57 -10.18 4.34
CA GLY A 190 -9.19 -8.81 4.02
C GLY A 190 -10.06 -8.19 2.93
N LEU A 191 -10.58 -7.01 3.21
CA LEU A 191 -11.32 -6.16 2.28
C LEU A 191 -10.66 -4.78 2.26
N ARG A 192 -10.12 -4.38 1.10
CA ARG A 192 -9.47 -3.08 0.94
C ARG A 192 -10.04 -2.38 -0.28
N ILE A 193 -10.83 -1.34 -0.05
CA ILE A 193 -11.39 -0.50 -1.10
C ILE A 193 -11.09 0.94 -0.74
N SER A 194 -10.61 1.71 -1.72
CA SER A 194 -10.34 3.12 -1.52
C SER A 194 -10.74 3.96 -2.74
N ASP A 195 -10.94 5.25 -2.50
CA ASP A 195 -11.04 6.29 -3.53
C ASP A 195 -12.22 6.09 -4.49
N LEU A 196 -13.37 5.65 -3.96
CA LEU A 196 -14.62 5.58 -4.72
C LEU A 196 -15.18 6.99 -4.94
N ASN A 197 -15.36 7.35 -6.21
CA ASN A 197 -15.91 8.65 -6.60
C ASN A 197 -17.44 8.60 -6.77
N GLY A 198 -18.12 9.74 -6.77
CA GLY A 198 -19.56 9.81 -7.06
C GLY A 198 -20.45 9.87 -5.81
N GLU A 199 -21.66 9.34 -5.90
CA GLU A 199 -22.64 9.38 -4.81
C GLU A 199 -22.18 8.54 -3.60
N GLY A 200 -22.55 8.96 -2.40
CA GLY A 200 -22.16 8.29 -1.16
C GLY A 200 -23.00 7.03 -0.92
N SER A 201 -22.59 6.23 0.05
CA SER A 201 -23.36 5.06 0.50
C SER A 201 -23.38 4.96 2.02
N GLU A 202 -24.34 4.24 2.57
CA GLU A 202 -24.25 3.82 3.98
C GLU A 202 -23.14 2.80 4.17
N PHE A 203 -22.77 2.54 5.42
CA PHE A 203 -21.76 1.53 5.74
C PHE A 203 -22.23 0.15 5.24
N PRO A 204 -21.42 -0.59 4.47
CA PRO A 204 -21.82 -1.89 3.91
C PRO A 204 -22.07 -2.91 5.02
N VAL A 205 -23.14 -3.70 4.93
CA VAL A 205 -23.46 -4.72 5.95
C VAL A 205 -22.46 -5.87 5.89
N LEU A 206 -21.46 -5.86 6.77
CA LEU A 206 -20.40 -6.88 6.82
C LEU A 206 -20.52 -7.83 8.03
N SER A 207 -21.65 -7.81 8.74
CA SER A 207 -21.86 -8.57 10.00
C SER A 207 -21.66 -10.09 9.88
N ASN A 208 -21.83 -10.65 8.68
CA ASN A 208 -21.67 -12.08 8.43
C ASN A 208 -20.19 -12.49 8.19
N ILE A 209 -19.28 -11.53 8.08
CA ILE A 209 -17.87 -11.76 7.78
C ILE A 209 -17.06 -11.79 9.09
N THR A 210 -17.30 -12.80 9.92
CA THR A 210 -16.71 -12.90 11.27
C THR A 210 -15.20 -13.15 11.26
N GLY A 211 -14.66 -13.59 10.11
CA GLY A 211 -13.23 -13.82 9.89
C GLY A 211 -12.44 -12.59 9.44
N MET A 212 -13.06 -11.41 9.36
CA MET A 212 -12.40 -10.19 8.92
C MET A 212 -11.21 -9.86 9.83
N GLN A 213 -10.03 -9.71 9.23
CA GLN A 213 -8.80 -9.27 9.89
C GLN A 213 -8.51 -7.82 9.49
N LYS A 214 -8.53 -7.54 8.19
CA LYS A 214 -8.10 -6.28 7.59
C LYS A 214 -9.24 -5.61 6.85
N LEU A 215 -9.77 -4.51 7.39
CA LEU A 215 -10.86 -3.74 6.75
C LEU A 215 -10.41 -2.32 6.45
N MET A 216 -10.26 -1.99 5.17
CA MET A 216 -10.04 -0.62 4.68
C MET A 216 -11.19 -0.23 3.77
N LEU A 217 -11.92 0.82 4.15
CA LEU A 217 -12.94 1.49 3.36
C LEU A 217 -12.64 2.99 3.31
N ARG A 218 -11.42 3.34 2.90
CA ARG A 218 -10.89 4.71 2.95
C ARG A 218 -11.45 5.55 1.80
N SER A 219 -11.85 6.80 2.02
CA SER A 219 -12.24 7.70 0.91
C SER A 219 -13.32 7.08 0.00
N CYS A 220 -14.30 6.40 0.60
CA CYS A 220 -15.38 5.69 -0.11
C CYS A 220 -16.72 6.46 -0.06
N ASN A 221 -16.68 7.72 0.39
CA ASN A 221 -17.86 8.58 0.54
C ASN A 221 -18.96 7.95 1.43
N ILE A 222 -18.56 7.16 2.43
CA ILE A 222 -19.49 6.44 3.32
C ILE A 222 -20.10 7.40 4.35
N SER A 223 -21.41 7.38 4.54
CA SER A 223 -22.12 8.21 5.53
C SER A 223 -22.83 7.38 6.59
N GLY A 224 -23.31 8.04 7.64
CA GLY A 224 -23.99 7.43 8.78
C GLY A 224 -23.01 7.02 9.89
N LYS A 225 -23.46 6.18 10.81
CA LYS A 225 -22.67 5.78 11.98
C LYS A 225 -21.73 4.62 11.66
N ILE A 226 -20.64 4.50 12.42
CA ILE A 226 -19.84 3.28 12.45
C ILE A 226 -20.70 2.17 13.11
N PRO A 227 -21.01 1.05 12.42
CA PRO A 227 -21.94 0.07 12.97
C PRO A 227 -21.36 -0.75 14.14
N ASP A 228 -22.20 -1.04 15.14
CA ASP A 228 -21.83 -1.80 16.35
C ASP A 228 -21.40 -3.25 16.07
N TYR A 229 -21.78 -3.83 14.92
CA TYR A 229 -21.32 -5.18 14.57
C TYR A 229 -19.80 -5.24 14.34
N ILE A 230 -19.11 -4.12 14.10
CA ILE A 230 -17.64 -4.09 14.00
C ILE A 230 -17.01 -4.57 15.31
N ALA A 231 -17.64 -4.24 16.45
CA ALA A 231 -17.24 -4.73 17.76
C ALA A 231 -17.38 -6.27 17.92
N HIS A 232 -18.02 -6.95 16.96
CA HIS A 232 -18.24 -8.39 16.95
C HIS A 232 -17.36 -9.11 15.90
N MET A 233 -16.29 -8.46 15.43
CA MET A 233 -15.27 -9.04 14.54
C MET A 233 -13.99 -9.36 15.33
N PRO A 234 -13.90 -10.52 16.02
CA PRO A 234 -12.82 -10.80 16.98
C PRO A 234 -11.43 -10.93 16.34
N ALA A 235 -11.38 -11.21 15.04
CA ALA A 235 -10.13 -11.32 14.28
C ALA A 235 -9.62 -9.97 13.74
N LEU A 236 -10.39 -8.88 13.87
CA LEU A 236 -10.08 -7.59 13.28
C LEU A 236 -8.79 -7.03 13.91
N ASP A 237 -7.76 -6.86 13.10
CA ASP A 237 -6.45 -6.34 13.49
C ASP A 237 -6.24 -4.89 13.06
N THR A 238 -6.76 -4.52 11.89
CA THR A 238 -6.57 -3.21 11.27
C THR A 238 -7.87 -2.72 10.66
N LEU A 239 -8.32 -1.54 11.11
CA LEU A 239 -9.52 -0.86 10.63
C LEU A 239 -9.18 0.54 10.11
N ASP A 240 -9.36 0.78 8.82
CA ASP A 240 -9.24 2.11 8.22
C ASP A 240 -10.55 2.55 7.58
N LEU A 241 -11.19 3.54 8.20
CA LEU A 241 -12.40 4.20 7.75
C LEU A 241 -12.16 5.69 7.46
N SER A 242 -10.90 6.08 7.26
CA SER A 242 -10.52 7.47 7.08
C SER A 242 -11.12 8.09 5.82
N PHE A 243 -11.31 9.41 5.85
CA PHE A 243 -11.79 10.22 4.72
C PHE A 243 -13.21 9.87 4.23
N ASN A 244 -14.10 9.51 5.15
CA ASN A 244 -15.52 9.32 4.85
C ASN A 244 -16.37 10.45 5.46
N LYS A 245 -17.69 10.28 5.47
CA LYS A 245 -18.67 11.17 6.09
C LYS A 245 -19.32 10.48 7.30
N LEU A 246 -18.56 9.65 8.00
CA LEU A 246 -19.07 8.93 9.17
C LEU A 246 -19.33 9.92 10.31
N GLU A 247 -20.42 9.73 11.02
CA GLU A 247 -20.90 10.58 12.10
C GLU A 247 -21.24 9.78 13.36
N GLY A 248 -21.59 10.48 14.44
CA GLY A 248 -21.89 9.85 15.72
C GLY A 248 -20.62 9.40 16.47
N ASP A 249 -20.85 8.59 17.50
CA ASP A 249 -19.80 8.14 18.42
C ASP A 249 -18.99 6.97 17.83
N ILE A 250 -17.77 6.79 18.35
CA ILE A 250 -16.95 5.61 18.04
C ILE A 250 -17.46 4.44 18.90
N PRO A 251 -17.86 3.29 18.31
CA PRO A 251 -18.33 2.14 19.07
C PRO A 251 -17.24 1.62 20.01
N ASN A 252 -17.64 0.89 21.04
CA ASN A 252 -16.66 0.31 21.95
C ASN A 252 -15.90 -0.84 21.25
N LEU A 253 -14.68 -0.56 20.81
CA LEU A 253 -13.76 -1.53 20.20
C LEU A 253 -12.70 -2.02 21.20
N GLY A 254 -12.77 -1.59 22.47
CA GLY A 254 -11.75 -1.83 23.48
C GLY A 254 -11.54 -3.31 23.83
N HIS A 255 -12.55 -4.16 23.62
CA HIS A 255 -12.46 -5.61 23.85
C HIS A 255 -11.93 -6.40 22.64
N LEU A 256 -11.70 -5.76 21.49
CA LEU A 256 -11.07 -6.40 20.35
C LEU A 256 -9.56 -6.53 20.61
N GLY A 257 -9.16 -7.61 21.28
CA GLY A 257 -7.75 -7.85 21.65
C GLY A 257 -6.79 -7.96 20.47
N SER A 258 -7.31 -8.24 19.26
CA SER A 258 -6.54 -8.29 18.01
C SER A 258 -6.31 -6.91 17.39
N LEU A 259 -7.13 -5.90 17.73
CA LEU A 259 -7.13 -4.60 17.06
C LEU A 259 -5.90 -3.78 17.46
N LYS A 260 -4.99 -3.64 16.49
CA LYS A 260 -3.74 -2.90 16.59
C LYS A 260 -3.91 -1.48 16.07
N ASP A 261 -4.57 -1.34 14.94
CA ASP A 261 -4.57 -0.13 14.13
C ASP A 261 -6.00 0.35 13.85
N LEU A 262 -6.28 1.60 14.19
CA LEU A 262 -7.58 2.25 13.97
C LEU A 262 -7.39 3.63 13.35
N TYR A 263 -7.89 3.81 12.13
CA TYR A 263 -7.81 5.06 11.39
C TYR A 263 -9.21 5.62 11.12
N LEU A 264 -9.52 6.76 11.75
CA LEU A 264 -10.82 7.43 11.65
C LEU A 264 -10.72 8.88 11.16
N THR A 265 -9.51 9.34 10.82
CA THR A 265 -9.23 10.73 10.38
C THR A 265 -10.10 11.14 9.20
N GLY A 266 -10.52 12.41 9.16
CA GLY A 266 -11.27 12.95 8.02
C GLY A 266 -12.71 12.46 7.94
N ASN A 267 -13.34 12.20 9.09
CA ASN A 267 -14.77 11.96 9.23
C ASN A 267 -15.45 13.13 9.98
N ILE A 268 -16.76 13.01 10.21
CA ILE A 268 -17.60 13.97 10.94
C ILE A 268 -18.04 13.36 12.29
N LEU A 269 -17.16 12.56 12.89
CA LEU A 269 -17.43 11.86 14.15
C LEU A 269 -17.67 12.88 15.27
N THR A 270 -18.65 12.58 16.09
CA THR A 270 -19.02 13.37 17.27
C THR A 270 -18.79 12.55 18.54
N GLY A 271 -19.04 13.16 19.69
CA GLY A 271 -18.95 12.47 20.97
C GLY A 271 -17.56 12.51 21.60
N PRO A 272 -17.44 11.96 22.82
CA PRO A 272 -16.19 11.97 23.55
C PRO A 272 -15.19 10.98 22.95
N ILE A 273 -13.90 11.27 23.10
CA ILE A 273 -12.84 10.27 22.89
C ILE A 273 -13.13 9.09 23.84
N PRO A 274 -13.28 7.84 23.35
CA PRO A 274 -13.62 6.71 24.20
C PRO A 274 -12.53 6.40 25.23
N ASP A 275 -12.92 5.92 26.42
CA ASP A 275 -11.97 5.68 27.51
C ASP A 275 -10.97 4.56 27.20
N TRP A 276 -11.34 3.59 26.37
CA TRP A 276 -10.45 2.53 25.89
C TRP A 276 -9.34 3.06 24.93
N VAL A 277 -9.48 4.29 24.42
CA VAL A 277 -8.42 5.01 23.70
C VAL A 277 -7.55 5.78 24.68
N LYS A 278 -8.16 6.48 25.65
CA LYS A 278 -7.43 7.32 26.62
C LYS A 278 -6.44 6.54 27.49
N GLY A 279 -6.69 5.24 27.72
CA GLY A 279 -5.81 4.37 28.50
C GLY A 279 -4.56 3.88 27.75
N ARG A 280 -4.41 4.16 26.44
CA ARG A 280 -3.24 3.76 25.64
C ARG A 280 -2.31 4.98 25.51
N ASP A 281 -1.21 4.97 26.26
CA ASP A 281 -0.11 5.96 26.24
C ASP A 281 -0.51 7.44 26.13
N THR A 282 -1.08 7.97 27.22
CA THR A 282 -1.07 9.43 27.47
C THR A 282 0.16 9.88 28.25
N GLU A 283 1.12 9.00 28.54
CA GLU A 283 2.42 9.41 29.04
C GLU A 283 3.21 10.06 27.91
N TRP A 284 2.94 11.33 27.63
CA TRP A 284 3.91 12.38 27.29
C TRP A 284 3.16 13.68 27.02
N CYS A 285 2.75 14.35 28.10
CA CYS A 285 2.38 15.75 28.01
C CYS A 285 3.63 16.56 27.60
N LEU A 286 3.46 17.37 26.56
CA LEU A 286 4.44 18.32 26.05
C LEU A 286 5.13 19.08 27.20
N SER A 287 6.44 18.89 27.38
CA SER A 287 7.21 19.61 28.40
C SER A 287 7.03 21.13 28.26
N PRO A 288 6.87 21.86 29.37
CA PRO A 288 6.72 23.32 29.33
C PRO A 288 7.92 23.98 28.65
N CYS A 289 7.66 25.01 27.85
CA CYS A 289 8.69 25.75 27.14
C CYS A 289 9.57 26.52 28.13
N SER A 290 10.89 26.43 27.96
CA SER A 290 11.85 27.17 28.80
C SER A 290 12.12 28.59 28.29
N LYS A 291 12.04 28.83 26.97
CA LYS A 291 12.23 30.13 26.32
C LYS A 291 11.44 30.23 25.02
N ASP A 292 11.13 31.46 24.63
CA ASP A 292 10.54 31.78 23.33
C ASP A 292 11.55 31.69 22.19
N MET A 293 11.11 31.14 21.06
CA MET A 293 11.84 31.02 19.82
C MET A 293 11.30 31.96 18.75
N TYR A 294 12.21 32.51 17.95
CA TYR A 294 11.88 33.42 16.85
C TYR A 294 12.17 32.82 15.46
N ALA A 295 12.83 31.66 15.42
CA ALA A 295 13.11 30.91 14.20
C ALA A 295 13.27 29.43 14.53
N LEU A 296 12.91 28.57 13.58
CA LEU A 296 13.10 27.13 13.63
C LEU A 296 13.35 26.63 12.20
N HIS A 297 14.27 25.67 12.05
CA HIS A 297 14.58 25.05 10.77
C HIS A 297 14.69 23.54 10.99
N ILE A 298 13.93 22.74 10.25
CA ILE A 298 13.85 21.29 10.41
C ILE A 298 14.30 20.62 9.11
N ASN A 299 15.18 19.63 9.20
CA ASN A 299 15.55 18.77 8.08
C ASN A 299 14.71 17.49 8.09
N CYS A 300 13.54 17.53 7.44
CA CYS A 300 12.52 16.48 7.49
C CYS A 300 13.05 15.12 6.98
N GLY A 301 13.17 14.13 7.86
CA GLY A 301 13.72 12.81 7.57
C GLY A 301 15.26 12.74 7.51
N GLY A 302 15.96 13.86 7.73
CA GLY A 302 17.40 14.00 7.52
C GLY A 302 18.19 14.31 8.79
N SER A 303 19.52 14.28 8.67
CA SER A 303 20.45 14.65 9.74
C SER A 303 20.60 16.17 9.88
N THR A 304 21.16 16.62 11.00
CA THR A 304 21.46 18.04 11.23
C THR A 304 22.35 18.56 10.12
N THR A 305 21.93 19.64 9.46
CA THR A 305 22.61 20.20 8.27
C THR A 305 22.67 21.71 8.38
N THR A 306 23.77 22.33 7.98
CA THR A 306 23.92 23.79 7.98
C THR A 306 24.07 24.31 6.57
N ILE A 307 23.19 25.22 6.16
CA ILE A 307 23.20 25.87 4.84
C ILE A 307 23.31 27.38 5.06
N GLY A 308 24.41 27.96 4.60
CA GLY A 308 24.77 29.35 4.90
C GLY A 308 24.87 29.58 6.41
N ASN A 309 24.07 30.51 6.94
CA ASN A 309 24.02 30.84 8.38
C ASN A 309 22.86 30.15 9.12
N ARG A 310 22.19 29.15 8.52
CA ARG A 310 21.04 28.47 9.12
C ARG A 310 21.37 27.01 9.37
N THR A 311 21.20 26.57 10.61
CA THR A 311 21.28 25.16 11.00
C THR A 311 19.88 24.57 11.06
N TYR A 312 19.67 23.48 10.33
CA TYR A 312 18.45 22.67 10.29
C TYR A 312 18.61 21.51 11.27
N GLU A 313 17.66 21.39 12.20
CA GLU A 313 17.62 20.32 13.19
C GLU A 313 17.26 18.97 12.55
N ALA A 314 17.87 17.90 13.04
CA ALA A 314 17.66 16.55 12.52
C ALA A 314 16.26 16.00 12.81
N ASP A 315 15.70 15.25 11.86
CA ASP A 315 14.49 14.45 12.03
C ASP A 315 14.78 12.98 11.67
N GLN A 316 15.44 12.27 12.60
CA GLN A 316 15.93 10.89 12.38
C GLN A 316 15.26 9.84 13.28
N TYR A 317 14.23 10.21 14.04
CA TYR A 317 13.57 9.28 14.96
C TYR A 317 12.92 8.13 14.20
N LEU A 318 12.89 6.95 14.83
CA LEU A 318 12.20 5.79 14.29
C LEU A 318 10.72 6.14 14.09
N ALA A 319 10.25 6.09 12.85
CA ALA A 319 8.85 6.32 12.53
C ALA A 319 8.07 4.99 12.55
N GLY A 320 6.74 5.07 12.41
CA GLY A 320 5.84 3.94 12.54
C GLY A 320 4.38 4.38 12.40
N SER A 321 3.48 3.40 12.47
CA SER A 321 2.05 3.61 12.38
C SER A 321 1.54 4.52 13.51
N ALA A 322 0.85 5.60 13.14
CA ALA A 322 0.24 6.57 14.07
C ALA A 322 1.16 7.05 15.22
N LYS A 323 2.39 7.47 14.89
CA LYS A 323 3.42 7.82 15.88
C LYS A 323 3.56 9.33 16.10
N PHE A 324 3.48 9.76 17.35
CA PHE A 324 3.92 11.08 17.80
C PHE A 324 5.33 10.97 18.38
N VAL A 325 6.25 11.79 17.88
CA VAL A 325 7.62 11.88 18.40
C VAL A 325 7.81 13.29 18.99
N PRO A 326 7.73 13.44 20.33
CA PRO A 326 8.16 14.66 20.98
C PRO A 326 9.68 14.70 20.93
N PHE A 327 10.25 15.72 20.30
CA PHE A 327 11.68 15.98 20.49
C PHE A 327 11.84 16.66 21.86
N PRO A 328 12.85 16.29 22.67
CA PRO A 328 13.23 17.09 23.84
C PRO A 328 13.68 18.45 23.33
N GLY A 329 12.74 19.39 23.22
CA GLY A 329 12.96 20.62 22.49
C GLY A 329 11.68 21.28 21.99
N ASN A 330 11.86 22.11 20.97
CA ASN A 330 10.90 23.12 20.56
C ASN A 330 10.05 22.70 19.35
N TRP A 331 10.00 21.40 19.00
CA TRP A 331 9.11 20.90 17.96
C TRP A 331 8.86 19.40 18.10
N GLY A 332 7.90 18.87 17.32
CA GLY A 332 7.57 17.46 17.27
C GLY A 332 6.92 17.07 15.95
N THR A 333 6.81 15.77 15.69
CA THR A 333 6.15 15.25 14.48
C THR A 333 5.08 14.24 14.83
N SER A 334 4.06 14.16 13.99
CA SER A 334 3.01 13.16 14.03
C SER A 334 2.85 12.57 12.63
N SER A 335 3.07 11.26 12.49
CA SER A 335 2.72 10.53 11.27
C SER A 335 1.47 9.69 11.53
N THR A 336 0.60 9.54 10.53
CA THR A 336 -0.63 8.74 10.66
C THR A 336 -0.79 7.80 9.46
N GLY A 337 -1.39 6.65 9.72
CA GLY A 337 -1.51 5.57 8.74
C GLY A 337 -0.48 4.48 8.93
N GLN A 338 -0.75 3.38 8.24
CA GLN A 338 0.16 2.26 8.05
C GLN A 338 0.38 2.03 6.56
N PHE A 339 1.54 1.50 6.18
CA PHE A 339 1.76 0.96 4.85
C PHE A 339 1.35 -0.52 4.80
N TRP A 340 0.13 -0.81 4.35
CA TRP A 340 -0.52 -2.13 4.48
C TRP A 340 0.08 -3.26 3.63
N ASP A 341 1.06 -2.95 2.78
CA ASP A 341 1.63 -3.85 1.78
C ASP A 341 3.06 -4.31 2.13
N ARG A 342 3.50 -4.09 3.39
CA ARG A 342 4.81 -4.46 3.92
C ARG A 342 4.77 -4.86 5.38
N ASP A 343 5.74 -5.68 5.79
CA ASP A 343 6.09 -5.86 7.20
C ASP A 343 6.75 -4.58 7.70
N GLU A 344 6.18 -3.96 8.73
CA GLU A 344 6.63 -2.65 9.21
C GLU A 344 8.09 -2.68 9.70
N THR A 345 8.95 -1.91 9.03
CA THR A 345 10.21 -1.47 9.62
C THR A 345 10.21 0.04 9.78
N SER A 346 10.93 0.57 10.78
CA SER A 346 11.06 2.02 10.99
C SER A 346 11.61 2.77 9.79
N ASP A 347 12.35 2.07 8.93
CA ASP A 347 13.03 2.62 7.76
C ASP A 347 12.05 2.88 6.60
N ASP A 348 10.88 2.22 6.58
CA ASP A 348 9.86 2.40 5.53
C ASP A 348 9.21 3.79 5.53
N TYR A 349 9.38 4.56 6.61
CA TYR A 349 8.82 5.91 6.78
C TYR A 349 9.83 7.03 6.49
N THR A 350 11.00 6.69 5.94
CA THR A 350 12.00 7.67 5.51
C THR A 350 12.55 7.29 4.14
N ALA A 351 12.33 8.14 3.14
CA ALA A 351 12.84 7.97 1.80
C ALA A 351 14.28 8.49 1.69
N LYS A 352 15.09 7.85 0.85
CA LYS A 352 16.45 8.29 0.48
C LYS A 352 16.50 8.56 -1.02
N ASN A 353 17.18 9.63 -1.42
CA ASN A 353 17.35 9.99 -2.81
C ASN A 353 17.95 8.84 -3.63
N VAL A 354 17.39 8.58 -4.81
CA VAL A 354 17.85 7.47 -5.67
C VAL A 354 18.93 7.90 -6.66
N SER A 355 19.37 9.16 -6.60
CA SER A 355 20.28 9.76 -7.58
C SER A 355 21.14 10.88 -7.00
N VAL A 356 22.24 11.21 -7.68
CA VAL A 356 23.09 12.34 -7.29
C VAL A 356 22.37 13.66 -7.60
N LEU A 357 22.08 14.42 -6.55
CA LEU A 357 21.39 15.69 -6.60
C LEU A 357 22.36 16.83 -6.94
N ARG A 358 22.06 17.58 -8.01
CA ARG A 358 22.91 18.68 -8.53
C ARG A 358 22.34 20.09 -8.28
N MET A 359 21.21 20.19 -7.60
CA MET A 359 20.64 21.50 -7.22
C MET A 359 21.44 22.17 -6.10
N ASN A 360 21.23 23.47 -5.91
CA ASN A 360 21.72 24.18 -4.73
C ASN A 360 21.05 23.66 -3.45
N ASP A 361 21.78 23.71 -2.34
CA ASP A 361 21.34 23.23 -1.03
C ASP A 361 20.91 21.74 -1.07
N SER A 362 21.56 20.93 -1.92
CA SER A 362 21.16 19.54 -2.20
C SER A 362 21.14 18.64 -0.96
N GLU A 363 21.91 19.01 0.07
CA GLU A 363 21.96 18.34 1.37
C GLU A 363 20.59 18.25 2.04
N LEU A 364 19.72 19.25 1.85
CA LEU A 364 18.35 19.28 2.40
C LEU A 364 17.37 18.34 1.69
N TYR A 365 17.75 17.79 0.54
CA TYR A 365 16.87 16.97 -0.30
C TYR A 365 17.37 15.53 -0.42
N THR A 366 18.35 15.12 0.39
CA THR A 366 18.89 13.75 0.36
C THR A 366 17.93 12.72 0.99
N THR A 367 17.04 13.17 1.86
CA THR A 367 16.07 12.34 2.56
C THR A 367 14.73 13.06 2.69
N ALA A 368 13.64 12.29 2.86
CA ALA A 368 12.32 12.84 3.15
C ALA A 368 11.55 11.91 4.10
N ARG A 369 10.77 12.46 5.02
CA ARG A 369 9.76 11.67 5.75
C ARG A 369 8.64 11.24 4.81
N LEU A 370 8.11 10.05 5.07
CA LEU A 370 6.94 9.50 4.39
C LEU A 370 5.81 9.26 5.39
N SER A 371 4.56 9.46 4.95
CA SER A 371 3.39 9.09 5.75
C SER A 371 2.21 8.61 4.89
N PRO A 372 1.53 7.49 5.22
CA PRO A 372 0.43 6.96 4.41
C PRO A 372 -0.82 7.85 4.36
N LEU A 373 -1.16 8.54 5.46
CA LEU A 373 -2.35 9.39 5.56
C LEU A 373 -2.00 10.86 5.73
N SER A 374 -1.17 11.19 6.73
CA SER A 374 -0.87 12.57 7.07
C SER A 374 0.37 12.66 7.94
N LEU A 375 1.23 13.61 7.59
CA LEU A 375 2.43 13.99 8.31
C LEU A 375 2.27 15.42 8.85
N THR A 376 2.38 15.60 10.15
CA THR A 376 2.24 16.91 10.81
C THR A 376 3.51 17.25 11.57
N TYR A 377 4.02 18.46 11.36
CA TYR A 377 5.07 19.06 12.17
C TYR A 377 4.45 20.12 13.07
N TYR A 378 4.77 20.05 14.35
CA TYR A 378 4.41 21.05 15.34
C TYR A 378 5.67 21.79 15.76
N ALA A 379 5.85 23.03 15.31
CA ALA A 379 6.81 23.91 15.95
C ALA A 379 6.19 24.45 17.23
N ARG A 380 6.92 24.38 18.34
CA ARG A 380 6.49 24.76 19.68
C ARG A 380 7.40 25.86 20.21
N CYS A 381 6.98 26.46 21.33
CA CYS A 381 7.74 27.49 22.02
C CYS A 381 8.08 28.70 21.14
N LEU A 382 7.33 28.93 20.05
CA LEU A 382 7.51 30.12 19.23
C LEU A 382 6.94 31.33 19.95
N ALA A 383 7.57 32.51 19.86
CA ALA A 383 6.92 33.74 20.31
C ALA A 383 5.61 33.97 19.55
N ASN A 384 4.63 34.64 20.15
CA ASN A 384 3.42 35.00 19.43
C ASN A 384 3.74 36.10 18.42
N GLY A 385 3.29 35.95 17.18
CA GLY A 385 3.60 36.91 16.12
C GLY A 385 3.46 36.35 14.71
N ASN A 386 3.97 37.12 13.75
CA ASN A 386 3.90 36.80 12.33
C ASN A 386 5.19 36.10 11.89
N TYR A 387 5.04 34.89 11.34
CA TYR A 387 6.13 34.07 10.85
C TYR A 387 6.07 33.95 9.33
N THR A 388 7.25 33.80 8.73
CA THR A 388 7.37 33.39 7.33
C THR A 388 7.76 31.92 7.30
N VAL A 389 6.90 31.10 6.71
CA VAL A 389 7.08 29.66 6.63
C VAL A 389 7.55 29.33 5.22
N THR A 390 8.77 28.82 5.09
CA THR A 390 9.31 28.35 3.82
C THR A 390 9.34 26.84 3.82
N LEU A 391 8.56 26.22 2.94
CA LEU A 391 8.56 24.79 2.70
C LEU A 391 9.45 24.47 1.50
N HIS A 392 10.29 23.46 1.67
CA HIS A 392 11.25 22.99 0.67
C HIS A 392 10.80 21.62 0.18
N PHE A 393 10.68 21.45 -1.13
CA PHE A 393 10.29 20.18 -1.75
C PHE A 393 11.23 19.81 -2.89
N ALA A 394 11.42 18.52 -3.10
CA ALA A 394 12.00 17.95 -4.30
C ALA A 394 11.47 16.52 -4.49
N GLU A 395 11.19 16.13 -5.73
CA GLU A 395 10.90 14.73 -6.05
C GLU A 395 12.22 14.00 -6.25
N ILE A 396 12.54 13.07 -5.33
CA ILE A 396 13.85 12.42 -5.22
C ILE A 396 13.78 10.89 -5.34
N ILE A 397 12.58 10.34 -5.51
CA ILE A 397 12.29 8.90 -5.51
C ILE A 397 11.70 8.46 -6.85
N PHE A 398 10.64 9.12 -7.30
CA PHE A 398 9.92 8.80 -8.53
C PHE A 398 10.57 9.55 -9.68
N ARG A 399 10.96 8.83 -10.75
CA ARG A 399 11.68 9.38 -11.90
C ARG A 399 11.08 8.88 -13.20
N ASP A 400 10.82 9.78 -14.14
CA ASP A 400 10.23 9.50 -15.46
C ASP A 400 10.93 8.39 -16.26
N ASN A 401 12.24 8.22 -16.08
CA ASN A 401 13.05 7.36 -16.96
C ASN A 401 13.25 5.91 -16.47
N ARG A 402 12.61 5.50 -15.38
CA ARG A 402 12.69 4.12 -14.88
C ARG A 402 11.30 3.51 -14.77
N SER A 403 11.11 2.41 -15.50
CA SER A 403 10.10 1.36 -15.30
C SER A 403 9.35 1.46 -13.96
N TYR A 404 8.01 1.33 -13.96
CA TYR A 404 7.08 1.29 -12.81
C TYR A 404 7.27 2.42 -11.76
N GLN A 405 8.48 2.70 -11.27
CA GLN A 405 8.95 3.88 -10.51
C GLN A 405 8.47 5.24 -11.02
N SER A 406 8.10 5.36 -12.29
CA SER A 406 7.54 6.56 -12.91
C SER A 406 6.02 6.73 -12.74
N LEU A 407 5.30 5.73 -12.20
CA LEU A 407 3.85 5.77 -11.98
C LEU A 407 3.45 6.31 -10.61
N GLY A 408 4.40 6.47 -9.69
CA GLY A 408 4.17 7.05 -8.39
C GLY A 408 3.84 8.53 -8.51
N ARG A 409 2.58 8.92 -8.31
CA ARG A 409 2.26 10.33 -8.04
C ARG A 409 2.03 10.49 -6.55
N ARG A 410 2.79 11.38 -5.90
CA ARG A 410 2.46 11.83 -4.55
C ARG A 410 1.68 13.13 -4.67
N VAL A 411 0.39 13.03 -4.39
CA VAL A 411 -0.52 14.18 -4.41
C VAL A 411 -1.10 14.38 -3.02
N PHE A 412 -0.74 15.50 -2.42
CA PHE A 412 -1.16 15.83 -1.06
C PHE A 412 -1.59 17.28 -0.94
N ASP A 413 -2.46 17.56 0.03
CA ASP A 413 -2.81 18.91 0.44
C ASP A 413 -1.81 19.38 1.50
N VAL A 414 -1.53 20.69 1.52
CA VAL A 414 -0.67 21.32 2.53
C VAL A 414 -1.51 22.30 3.34
N TYR A 415 -1.49 22.14 4.66
CA TYR A 415 -2.19 22.96 5.63
C TYR A 415 -1.18 23.69 6.52
N LEU A 416 -1.52 24.92 6.89
CA LEU A 416 -0.78 25.74 7.83
C LEU A 416 -1.77 26.35 8.82
N GLN A 417 -1.61 26.07 10.11
CA GLN A 417 -2.59 26.44 11.15
C GLN A 417 -4.02 26.03 10.76
N ALA A 418 -4.21 24.76 10.39
CA ALA A 418 -5.47 24.19 9.88
C ALA A 418 -6.06 24.81 8.59
N GLU A 419 -5.45 25.86 8.02
CA GLU A 419 -5.89 26.45 6.76
C GLU A 419 -5.19 25.78 5.57
N ARG A 420 -5.95 25.29 4.58
CA ARG A 420 -5.36 24.69 3.38
C ARG A 420 -4.68 25.75 2.52
N LYS A 421 -3.37 25.63 2.33
CA LYS A 421 -2.54 26.51 1.50
C LYS A 421 -2.29 25.97 0.10
N LEU A 422 -2.15 24.65 -0.05
CA LEU A 422 -1.98 24.00 -1.35
C LEU A 422 -2.96 22.83 -1.46
N LYS A 423 -3.59 22.69 -2.64
CA LYS A 423 -4.54 21.62 -2.93
C LYS A 423 -4.00 20.74 -4.06
N ASN A 424 -4.06 19.42 -3.88
CA ASN A 424 -3.52 18.42 -4.83
C ASN A 424 -2.08 18.76 -5.27
N PHE A 425 -1.21 19.14 -4.32
CA PHE A 425 0.16 19.51 -4.62
C PHE A 425 0.95 18.30 -5.10
N ASP A 426 1.58 18.44 -6.26
CA ASP A 426 2.43 17.45 -6.90
C ASP A 426 3.82 18.07 -7.10
N ILE A 427 4.81 17.54 -6.38
CA ILE A 427 6.14 18.15 -6.28
C ILE A 427 6.82 18.19 -7.65
N GLU A 428 6.72 17.13 -8.44
CA GLU A 428 7.37 17.02 -9.74
C GLU A 428 6.82 18.04 -10.72
N ASN A 429 5.49 18.14 -10.82
CA ASN A 429 4.83 19.11 -11.68
C ASN A 429 5.22 20.55 -11.29
N GLU A 430 5.25 20.83 -10.00
CA GLU A 430 5.53 22.17 -9.47
C GLU A 430 7.01 22.56 -9.56
N ALA A 431 7.92 21.57 -9.53
CA ALA A 431 9.36 21.73 -9.75
C ALA A 431 9.75 21.66 -11.24
N GLN A 432 8.80 21.32 -12.13
CA GLN A 432 9.02 21.07 -13.56
C GLN A 432 10.05 19.94 -13.80
N GLY A 433 9.89 18.85 -13.06
CA GLY A 433 10.67 17.62 -13.18
C GLY A 433 11.33 17.19 -11.87
N VAL A 434 11.92 16.00 -11.94
CA VAL A 434 12.54 15.32 -10.80
C VAL A 434 13.94 15.84 -10.50
N ASP A 435 14.41 15.59 -9.27
CA ASP A 435 15.70 16.08 -8.77
C ASP A 435 15.84 17.61 -8.94
N LYS A 436 14.72 18.34 -8.82
CA LYS A 436 14.65 19.81 -8.82
C LYS A 436 14.00 20.30 -7.53
N ALA A 437 14.61 21.33 -6.94
CA ALA A 437 14.12 21.93 -5.71
C ALA A 437 13.05 22.98 -6.04
N VAL A 438 11.94 22.94 -5.30
CA VAL A 438 10.89 23.96 -5.35
C VAL A 438 10.61 24.47 -3.93
N LYS A 439 10.59 25.80 -3.76
CA LYS A 439 10.31 26.46 -2.48
C LYS A 439 8.91 27.08 -2.52
N ARG A 440 8.15 26.94 -1.45
CA ARG A 440 6.84 27.59 -1.26
C ARG A 440 6.87 28.40 0.03
N ILE A 441 6.45 29.66 -0.06
CA ILE A 441 6.56 30.63 1.03
C ILE A 441 5.16 31.07 1.45
N PHE A 442 4.88 30.95 2.73
CA PHE A 442 3.60 31.32 3.33
C PHE A 442 3.81 32.26 4.51
N LYS A 443 2.78 33.04 4.84
CA LYS A 443 2.70 33.79 6.09
C LYS A 443 1.80 33.04 7.06
N ALA A 444 2.21 32.97 8.32
CA ALA A 444 1.44 32.35 9.40
C ALA A 444 1.43 33.25 10.62
N VAL A 445 0.31 33.24 11.35
CA VAL A 445 0.21 33.88 12.65
C VAL A 445 0.30 32.80 13.72
N VAL A 446 1.14 33.03 14.72
CA VAL A 446 1.28 32.17 15.92
C VAL A 446 0.67 32.92 17.10
N SER A 447 -0.33 32.31 17.74
CA SER A 447 -1.10 32.91 18.85
C SER A 447 -0.99 32.12 20.16
N ASP A 448 -0.61 30.84 20.08
CA ASP A 448 -0.59 29.88 21.20
C ASP A 448 0.79 29.23 21.37
N LYS A 449 1.84 29.91 20.90
CA LYS A 449 3.22 29.42 20.87
C LYS A 449 3.46 28.19 19.97
N ILE A 450 2.46 27.77 19.20
CA ILE A 450 2.52 26.59 18.33
C ILE A 450 2.28 27.01 16.87
N LEU A 451 3.03 26.41 15.96
CA LEU A 451 2.80 26.48 14.52
C LEU A 451 2.64 25.06 13.98
N GLU A 452 1.45 24.74 13.51
CA GLU A 452 1.15 23.46 12.85
C GLU A 452 1.37 23.56 11.33
N ILE A 453 2.14 22.62 10.79
CA ILE A 453 2.28 22.37 9.35
C ILE A 453 1.86 20.93 9.09
N ARG A 454 0.80 20.73 8.31
CA ARG A 454 0.27 19.40 8.01
C ARG A 454 0.28 19.12 6.52
N PHE A 455 0.87 18.01 6.14
CA PHE A 455 0.81 17.41 4.82
C PHE A 455 -0.19 16.25 4.86
N GLN A 456 -1.17 16.25 3.99
CA GLN A 456 -2.29 15.31 4.06
C GLN A 456 -2.53 14.66 2.70
N TYR A 457 -2.48 13.33 2.65
CA TYR A 457 -2.83 12.59 1.45
C TYR A 457 -4.28 12.85 1.04
N THR A 458 -4.50 12.97 -0.26
CA THR A 458 -5.79 13.43 -0.82
C THR A 458 -6.61 12.31 -1.47
N GLY A 459 -6.30 11.05 -1.18
CA GLY A 459 -6.91 9.92 -1.90
C GLY A 459 -6.33 9.74 -3.31
N LYS A 460 -5.20 10.42 -3.59
CA LYS A 460 -4.60 10.48 -4.92
C LYS A 460 -3.14 10.12 -4.84
N GLY A 461 -2.77 9.04 -5.50
CA GLY A 461 -1.40 8.57 -5.58
C GLY A 461 -1.29 7.07 -5.45
N THR A 462 -0.09 6.57 -5.72
CA THR A 462 0.12 5.16 -6.03
C THR A 462 0.55 4.40 -4.79
N VAL A 463 -0.23 3.39 -4.38
CA VAL A 463 -0.01 2.64 -3.14
C VAL A 463 0.93 1.43 -3.29
N LEU A 464 1.09 0.89 -4.52
CA LEU A 464 1.84 -0.36 -4.76
C LEU A 464 3.07 -0.23 -5.68
N VAL A 465 3.44 0.98 -6.11
CA VAL A 465 4.51 1.17 -7.10
C VAL A 465 5.32 2.44 -6.81
N PRO A 466 6.67 2.40 -6.91
CA PRO A 466 7.55 1.25 -7.13
C PRO A 466 7.88 0.42 -5.88
N VAL A 467 7.59 0.98 -4.74
CA VAL A 467 7.88 0.45 -3.43
C VAL A 467 6.48 0.32 -2.83
N SER A 468 6.00 -0.92 -2.70
CA SER A 468 4.71 -1.19 -2.06
C SER A 468 4.63 -0.41 -0.74
N GLY A 469 3.54 0.31 -0.48
CA GLY A 469 3.45 1.11 0.73
C GLY A 469 4.41 2.30 0.80
N SER A 470 4.46 3.14 -0.23
CA SER A 470 5.12 4.47 -0.15
C SER A 470 4.29 5.52 -0.87
N TYR A 471 3.08 5.73 -0.36
CA TYR A 471 2.11 6.72 -0.79
C TYR A 471 1.89 7.79 0.28
N GLY A 472 1.23 8.89 -0.08
CA GLY A 472 1.07 10.02 0.83
C GLY A 472 2.18 11.07 0.71
N PRO A 473 2.19 12.08 1.59
CA PRO A 473 3.21 13.12 1.61
C PRO A 473 4.61 12.64 1.96
#